data_AF-A0A3A8NYV1-F1
#
_entry.id   AF-A0A3A8NYV1-F1
#
_cell.length_a   1.000
_cell.length_b   1.000
_cell.length_c   1.000
_cell.angle_alpha   90.00
_cell.angle_beta   90.00
_cell.angle_gamma   90.00
#
_symmetry.space_group_name_H-M   'P 1'
#
loop_
_entity.id
_entity.type
_entity.pdbx_description
1 polymer ?
#
loop_
_entity_poly.entity_id
_entity_poly.type
_entity_poly.pdbx_seq_one_letter_code
_entity_poly.pdbx_strand_id
1 'polypeptide(L)'
;METPPLPGRRAAAPPLDCPGGLRQPVAASVSTPRYFVPHAASPAEPVPCDAAEVVHVVDAFRLEPAYLGESEWFVCTDVVGQLQLIPGSDRARLPASVQAQLAHHEVAAGRPPRRLAATELFFFSAEMVEHPADAEGFNDPVYLYGTLTGPWPGNAVMRVPGQLTVSRGDVLAGFTHGAQDAFRYVKDAESRDAPSAYHALLPGDRAEHLAQGRGLVLTYPAVPAELQANNVSNGAQVANVLHAVLVQLQEDARAHNGPQAIAELDLPVASRAMAIAELEVKGFEVKGDIAIPRPTKGGLVGKLAGWLQSEEVRVPREAPLPEFLELSRSILALLPGWPTETERTLRAHVLAGKLSPGTPVHRVSPPRAPQPPAALPPRLPTPPARSSDWMNDFLDAHARPGAAKPRITQMKPQAAPRPAPVPAKPPSSKAAWQSDFAANPPARPAPKQQEKKAPVTPGKKPDWMNDFED
;
A
#
# COMPACT_ATOMS: atom_id res chain seq x y z
N MET A 1 -35.11 -55.67 55.86
CA MET A 1 -34.92 -54.69 54.78
C MET A 1 -33.43 -54.64 54.51
N GLU A 2 -32.98 -55.49 53.58
CA GLU A 2 -31.58 -55.70 53.27
C GLU A 2 -31.12 -54.67 52.24
N THR A 3 -30.02 -53.99 52.56
CA THR A 3 -29.23 -53.17 51.64
C THR A 3 -28.35 -54.07 50.77
N PRO A 4 -28.31 -53.89 49.44
CA PRO A 4 -27.21 -54.38 48.63
C PRO A 4 -26.22 -53.25 48.28
N PRO A 5 -24.90 -53.53 48.32
CA PRO A 5 -23.84 -52.60 47.99
C PRO A 5 -23.45 -52.63 46.50
N LEU A 6 -22.74 -51.57 46.09
CA LEU A 6 -22.09 -51.39 44.78
C LEU A 6 -21.12 -52.52 44.42
N PRO A 7 -20.95 -52.79 43.11
CA PRO A 7 -19.68 -53.27 42.60
C PRO A 7 -19.17 -52.45 41.40
N GLY A 8 -17.86 -52.15 41.45
CA GLY A 8 -17.11 -51.59 40.35
C GLY A 8 -16.40 -52.64 39.49
N ARG A 9 -16.23 -52.25 38.22
CA ARG A 9 -15.18 -52.53 37.22
C ARG A 9 -15.09 -53.87 36.47
N ARG A 10 -15.05 -53.66 35.13
CA ARG A 10 -14.40 -54.39 34.02
C ARG A 10 -15.21 -55.47 33.29
N ALA A 11 -15.69 -55.09 32.10
CA ALA A 11 -15.61 -55.92 30.90
C ALA A 11 -15.39 -54.98 29.69
N ALA A 12 -14.39 -55.32 28.87
CA ALA A 12 -14.03 -54.62 27.64
C ALA A 12 -15.01 -54.94 26.50
N ALA A 13 -15.26 -53.98 25.61
CA ALA A 13 -15.96 -54.15 24.35
C ALA A 13 -14.97 -53.96 23.17
N PRO A 14 -15.15 -54.66 22.03
CA PRO A 14 -14.13 -54.87 21.00
C PRO A 14 -13.94 -53.66 20.07
N PRO A 15 -12.83 -53.62 19.30
CA PRO A 15 -12.51 -52.49 18.43
C PRO A 15 -13.38 -52.53 17.17
N LEU A 16 -13.96 -51.38 16.81
CA LEU A 16 -14.59 -51.17 15.51
C LEU A 16 -13.57 -50.52 14.58
N ASP A 17 -13.18 -51.28 13.57
CA ASP A 17 -12.40 -50.84 12.42
C ASP A 17 -13.08 -49.67 11.70
N CYS A 18 -12.40 -48.53 11.64
CA CYS A 18 -12.74 -47.43 10.74
C CYS A 18 -11.92 -47.58 9.45
N PRO A 19 -12.56 -47.61 8.26
CA PRO A 19 -11.83 -47.78 7.00
C PRO A 19 -10.97 -46.56 6.70
N GLY A 20 -9.70 -46.84 6.40
CA GLY A 20 -8.72 -45.88 5.93
C GLY A 20 -9.13 -45.28 4.58
N GLY A 21 -9.80 -44.15 4.63
CA GLY A 21 -9.80 -43.16 3.55
C GLY A 21 -9.01 -41.95 4.05
N LEU A 22 -7.87 -41.68 3.42
CA LEU A 22 -7.10 -40.46 3.61
C LEU A 22 -8.02 -39.25 3.35
N ARG A 23 -8.66 -38.74 4.41
CA ARG A 23 -9.13 -37.36 4.41
C ARG A 23 -7.87 -36.52 4.36
N GLN A 24 -7.64 -35.89 3.21
CA GLN A 24 -6.83 -34.67 3.15
C GLN A 24 -7.21 -33.82 4.37
N PRO A 25 -6.25 -33.19 5.08
CA PRO A 25 -6.61 -32.22 6.08
C PRO A 25 -7.47 -31.17 5.38
N VAL A 26 -8.75 -31.10 5.76
CA VAL A 26 -9.60 -29.98 5.41
C VAL A 26 -8.82 -28.77 5.87
N ALA A 27 -8.29 -27.98 4.92
CA ALA A 27 -7.64 -26.73 5.22
C ALA A 27 -8.56 -25.98 6.19
N ALA A 28 -8.05 -25.65 7.38
CA ALA A 28 -8.84 -24.95 8.37
C ALA A 28 -9.47 -23.73 7.68
N SER A 29 -10.80 -23.72 7.57
CA SER A 29 -11.51 -22.66 6.87
C SER A 29 -11.21 -21.36 7.61
N VAL A 30 -10.45 -20.47 6.97
CA VAL A 30 -10.17 -19.14 7.51
C VAL A 30 -11.47 -18.35 7.45
N SER A 31 -11.94 -17.88 8.61
CA SER A 31 -13.12 -17.01 8.68
C SER A 31 -12.74 -15.64 8.11
N THR A 32 -13.22 -15.32 6.90
CA THR A 32 -13.03 -14.02 6.26
C THR A 32 -14.33 -13.21 6.29
N PRO A 33 -14.26 -11.86 6.26
CA PRO A 33 -15.46 -11.04 6.21
C PRO A 33 -16.18 -11.25 4.87
N ARG A 34 -17.49 -11.06 4.86
CA ARG A 34 -18.36 -11.41 3.72
C ARG A 34 -17.95 -10.77 2.39
N TYR A 35 -17.50 -9.52 2.41
CA TYR A 35 -17.13 -8.77 1.21
C TYR A 35 -15.68 -9.02 0.76
N PHE A 36 -14.97 -9.92 1.44
CA PHE A 36 -13.64 -10.37 1.04
C PHE A 36 -13.70 -11.70 0.31
N VAL A 37 -13.08 -11.76 -0.87
CA VAL A 37 -12.93 -12.97 -1.67
C VAL A 37 -11.45 -13.40 -1.60
N PRO A 38 -11.13 -14.52 -0.93
CA PRO A 38 -9.77 -15.04 -0.87
C PRO A 38 -9.33 -15.54 -2.25
N HIS A 39 -8.04 -15.37 -2.57
CA HIS A 39 -7.48 -15.95 -3.78
C HIS A 39 -7.45 -17.49 -3.70
N ALA A 40 -8.01 -18.18 -4.70
CA ALA A 40 -8.19 -19.62 -4.65
C ALA A 40 -6.88 -20.42 -4.64
N ALA A 41 -5.82 -19.91 -5.27
CA ALA A 41 -4.54 -20.60 -5.40
C ALA A 41 -3.47 -20.12 -4.38
N SER A 42 -3.73 -19.05 -3.63
CA SER A 42 -2.80 -18.56 -2.62
C SER A 42 -3.17 -19.11 -1.24
N PRO A 43 -2.33 -19.96 -0.63
CA PRO A 43 -2.63 -20.49 0.70
C PRO A 43 -2.63 -19.37 1.74
N ALA A 44 -3.49 -19.51 2.74
CA ALA A 44 -3.45 -18.65 3.91
C ALA A 44 -2.17 -18.94 4.72
N GLU A 45 -1.48 -17.89 5.15
CA GLU A 45 -0.23 -18.00 5.91
C GLU A 45 -0.45 -17.60 7.37
N PRO A 46 0.04 -18.37 8.36
CA PRO A 46 -0.01 -17.94 9.75
C PRO A 46 0.86 -16.71 9.95
N VAL A 47 0.37 -15.75 10.74
CA VAL A 47 1.15 -14.54 11.08
C VAL A 47 1.89 -14.76 12.40
N PRO A 48 3.22 -14.91 12.39
CA PRO A 48 4.00 -14.87 13.62
C PRO A 48 3.92 -13.45 14.19
N CYS A 49 3.55 -13.32 15.46
CA CYS A 49 3.55 -12.04 16.16
C CYS A 49 4.90 -11.89 16.87
N ASP A 50 5.82 -11.11 16.32
CA ASP A 50 7.07 -10.75 16.99
C ASP A 50 7.30 -9.23 16.98
N ALA A 51 7.09 -8.63 18.16
CA ALA A 51 7.33 -7.21 18.38
C ALA A 51 8.78 -6.78 18.05
N ALA A 52 9.76 -7.69 18.04
CA ALA A 52 11.14 -7.36 17.72
C ALA A 52 11.42 -7.24 16.22
N GLU A 53 10.56 -7.78 15.35
CA GLU A 53 10.77 -7.83 13.89
C GLU A 53 10.12 -6.65 13.13
N VAL A 54 9.34 -5.83 13.81
CA VAL A 54 8.66 -4.68 13.19
C VAL A 54 9.61 -3.50 12.99
N VAL A 55 9.38 -2.71 11.93
CA VAL A 55 10.27 -1.62 11.51
C VAL A 55 9.60 -0.25 11.62
N HIS A 56 8.30 -0.17 11.31
CA HIS A 56 7.54 1.08 11.39
C HIS A 56 6.16 0.86 12.01
N VAL A 57 5.65 1.87 12.71
CA VAL A 57 4.25 1.92 13.15
C VAL A 57 3.43 2.67 12.11
N VAL A 58 2.29 2.10 11.72
CA VAL A 58 1.34 2.67 10.77
C VAL A 58 0.16 3.31 11.47
N ASP A 59 -0.23 2.78 12.64
CA ASP A 59 -1.44 3.18 13.35
C ASP A 59 -1.39 2.78 14.83
N ALA A 60 -2.12 3.52 15.66
CA ALA A 60 -2.32 3.22 17.07
C ALA A 60 -3.80 3.45 17.42
N PHE A 61 -4.42 2.49 18.10
CA PHE A 61 -5.80 2.58 18.54
C PHE A 61 -6.02 1.78 19.82
N ARG A 62 -7.16 1.99 20.45
CA ARG A 62 -7.63 1.19 21.58
C ARG A 62 -8.79 0.34 21.13
N LEU A 63 -8.68 -0.97 21.33
CA LEU A 63 -9.78 -1.89 21.13
C LEU A 63 -10.60 -1.94 22.41
N GLU A 64 -11.92 -1.80 22.27
CA GLU A 64 -12.88 -2.00 23.36
C GLU A 64 -13.72 -3.25 23.05
N PRO A 65 -13.22 -4.47 23.36
CA PRO A 65 -14.08 -5.64 23.36
C PRO A 65 -15.00 -5.51 24.57
N ALA A 66 -16.30 -5.72 24.38
CA ALA A 66 -17.31 -5.60 25.43
C ALA A 66 -17.03 -6.44 26.70
N TYR A 67 -16.07 -7.38 26.64
CA TYR A 67 -15.75 -8.34 27.70
C TYR A 67 -14.26 -8.39 28.13
N LEU A 68 -13.33 -7.70 27.47
CA LEU A 68 -11.88 -7.77 27.77
C LEU A 68 -11.26 -6.48 28.34
N GLY A 69 -12.04 -5.39 28.41
CA GLY A 69 -11.52 -4.08 28.80
C GLY A 69 -10.70 -3.40 27.69
N GLU A 70 -10.51 -2.09 27.81
CA GLU A 70 -9.80 -1.30 26.81
C GLU A 70 -8.32 -1.70 26.75
N SER A 71 -7.86 -2.15 25.58
CA SER A 71 -6.44 -2.48 25.32
C SER A 71 -5.91 -1.65 24.16
N GLU A 72 -4.74 -1.05 24.32
CA GLU A 72 -4.03 -0.37 23.23
C GLU A 72 -3.39 -1.39 22.28
N TRP A 73 -3.40 -1.07 20.99
CA TRP A 73 -2.84 -1.87 19.92
C TRP A 73 -2.10 -0.98 18.93
N PHE A 74 -0.99 -1.50 18.41
CA PHE A 74 -0.19 -0.87 17.37
C PHE A 74 -0.26 -1.73 16.10
N VAL A 75 -0.55 -1.08 14.97
CA VAL A 75 -0.38 -1.69 13.65
C VAL A 75 0.99 -1.29 13.15
N CYS A 76 1.82 -2.28 12.84
CA CYS A 76 3.19 -2.08 12.40
C CYS A 76 3.43 -2.77 11.05
N THR A 77 4.53 -2.40 10.38
CA THR A 77 5.07 -3.17 9.25
C THR A 77 6.37 -3.85 9.62
N ASP A 78 6.62 -5.03 9.05
CA ASP A 78 7.95 -5.66 9.06
C ASP A 78 8.85 -5.16 7.92
N VAL A 79 10.04 -5.75 7.80
CA VAL A 79 11.05 -5.39 6.79
C VAL A 79 10.60 -5.63 5.34
N VAL A 80 9.57 -6.45 5.11
CA VAL A 80 9.00 -6.70 3.79
C VAL A 80 7.69 -5.92 3.56
N GLY A 81 7.34 -5.02 4.49
CA GLY A 81 6.16 -4.17 4.40
C GLY A 81 4.85 -4.87 4.74
N GLN A 82 4.89 -6.05 5.36
CA GLN A 82 3.70 -6.77 5.76
C GLN A 82 3.19 -6.28 7.12
N LEU A 83 1.87 -6.26 7.28
CA LEU A 83 1.25 -5.80 8.52
C LEU A 83 1.45 -6.82 9.64
N GLN A 84 1.79 -6.30 10.82
CA GLN A 84 1.82 -6.99 12.11
C GLN A 84 1.01 -6.20 13.13
N LEU A 85 0.33 -6.90 14.04
CA LEU A 85 -0.44 -6.28 15.11
C LEU A 85 0.24 -6.58 16.44
N ILE A 86 0.67 -5.53 17.15
CA ILE A 86 1.39 -5.65 18.41
C ILE A 86 0.52 -5.10 19.55
N PRO A 87 0.27 -5.87 20.63
CA PRO A 87 -0.45 -5.36 21.78
C PRO A 87 0.37 -4.31 22.53
N GLY A 88 -0.30 -3.32 23.12
CA GLY A 88 0.33 -2.24 23.89
C GLY A 88 1.18 -2.74 25.07
N SER A 89 0.85 -3.92 25.61
CA SER A 89 1.65 -4.61 26.63
C SER A 89 3.08 -4.89 26.18
N ASP A 90 3.29 -5.07 24.87
CA ASP A 90 4.56 -5.46 24.28
C ASP A 90 5.36 -4.25 23.78
N ARG A 91 4.91 -3.02 24.08
CA ARG A 91 5.58 -1.78 23.68
C ARG A 91 7.07 -1.74 24.03
N ALA A 92 7.44 -2.28 25.21
CA ALA A 92 8.82 -2.31 25.66
C ALA A 92 9.72 -3.25 24.85
N ARG A 93 9.13 -4.20 24.09
CA ARG A 93 9.83 -5.15 23.21
C ARG A 93 10.02 -4.60 21.80
N LEU A 94 9.33 -3.51 21.44
CA LEU A 94 9.48 -2.87 20.13
C LEU A 94 10.90 -2.32 19.95
N PRO A 95 11.44 -2.28 18.72
CA PRO A 95 12.70 -1.61 18.45
C PRO A 95 12.70 -0.13 18.86
N ALA A 96 13.87 0.40 19.23
CA ALA A 96 13.99 1.78 19.70
C ALA A 96 13.50 2.82 18.68
N SER A 97 13.70 2.58 17.39
CA SER A 97 13.18 3.44 16.31
C SER A 97 11.65 3.48 16.29
N VAL A 98 11.00 2.34 16.51
CA VAL A 98 9.54 2.18 16.54
C VAL A 98 8.97 2.85 17.80
N GLN A 99 9.63 2.69 18.95
CA GLN A 99 9.27 3.40 20.18
C GLN A 99 9.38 4.92 20.02
N ALA A 100 10.40 5.41 19.30
CA ALA A 100 10.56 6.83 19.00
C ALA A 100 9.46 7.36 18.07
N GLN A 101 9.04 6.58 17.06
CA GLN A 101 7.89 6.93 16.21
C GLN A 101 6.60 7.06 17.04
N LEU A 102 6.32 6.11 17.94
CA LEU A 102 5.17 6.17 18.85
C LEU A 102 5.21 7.43 19.73
N ALA A 103 6.35 7.68 20.38
CA ALA A 103 6.50 8.84 21.26
C ALA A 103 6.30 10.16 20.50
N HIS A 104 6.81 10.26 19.27
CA HIS A 104 6.58 11.43 18.43
C HIS A 104 5.10 11.59 18.08
N HIS A 105 4.43 10.51 17.63
CA HIS A 105 3.02 10.56 17.29
C HIS A 105 2.15 11.02 18.46
N GLU A 106 2.41 10.52 19.68
CA GLU A 106 1.67 10.91 20.88
C GLU A 106 1.77 12.42 21.17
N VAL A 107 2.98 12.97 21.06
CA VAL A 107 3.22 14.40 21.22
C VAL A 107 2.56 15.20 20.09
N ALA A 108 2.71 14.74 18.84
CA ALA A 108 2.22 15.44 17.65
C ALA A 108 0.69 15.38 17.51
N ALA A 109 0.05 14.29 17.94
CA ALA A 109 -1.40 14.13 17.90
C ALA A 109 -2.08 14.92 19.02
N GLY A 110 -1.42 15.07 20.18
CA GLY A 110 -1.95 15.83 21.32
C GLY A 110 -3.23 15.25 21.92
N ARG A 111 -3.57 14.00 21.60
CA ARG A 111 -4.78 13.30 22.03
C ARG A 111 -4.52 11.80 22.15
N PRO A 112 -5.25 11.09 23.04
CA PRO A 112 -5.14 9.65 23.12
C PRO A 112 -5.60 8.98 21.82
N PRO A 113 -5.12 7.76 21.53
CA PRO A 113 -5.57 6.99 20.37
C PRO A 113 -7.08 6.82 20.35
N ARG A 114 -7.66 6.77 19.14
CA ARG A 114 -9.09 6.51 18.95
C ARG A 114 -9.48 5.16 19.53
N ARG A 115 -10.74 5.02 19.93
CA ARG A 115 -11.31 3.77 20.42
C ARG A 115 -12.14 3.12 19.31
N LEU A 116 -11.98 1.82 19.15
CA LEU A 116 -12.77 1.01 18.23
C LEU A 116 -13.61 0.02 19.04
N ALA A 117 -14.93 0.18 18.98
CA ALA A 117 -15.88 -0.73 19.60
C ALA A 117 -16.12 -1.92 18.67
N ALA A 118 -15.22 -2.90 18.69
CA ALA A 118 -15.28 -4.05 17.79
C ALA A 118 -15.13 -5.37 18.55
N THR A 119 -15.94 -6.34 18.16
CA THR A 119 -15.82 -7.75 18.57
C THR A 119 -14.80 -8.47 17.68
N GLU A 120 -14.69 -8.05 16.43
CA GLU A 120 -13.81 -8.63 15.42
C GLU A 120 -13.29 -7.53 14.47
N LEU A 121 -11.97 -7.52 14.26
CA LEU A 121 -11.27 -6.62 13.35
C LEU A 121 -10.44 -7.41 12.34
N PHE A 122 -10.45 -6.91 11.11
CA PHE A 122 -9.53 -7.32 10.07
C PHE A 122 -8.64 -6.15 9.65
N PHE A 123 -7.42 -6.45 9.23
CA PHE A 123 -6.46 -5.48 8.74
C PHE A 123 -6.17 -5.80 7.27
N PHE A 124 -6.29 -4.81 6.39
CA PHE A 124 -6.13 -5.02 4.96
C PHE A 124 -5.00 -4.14 4.42
N SER A 125 -3.94 -4.77 3.91
CA SER A 125 -2.89 -4.06 3.17
C SER A 125 -3.31 -3.96 1.71
N ALA A 126 -3.79 -2.79 1.29
CA ALA A 126 -4.30 -2.56 -0.06
C ALA A 126 -3.14 -2.22 -1.01
N GLU A 127 -3.03 -2.93 -2.12
CA GLU A 127 -1.95 -2.78 -3.11
C GLU A 127 -2.45 -2.18 -4.43
N MET A 128 -3.73 -2.37 -4.75
CA MET A 128 -4.32 -1.93 -6.01
C MET A 128 -5.82 -1.67 -5.85
N VAL A 129 -6.32 -0.73 -6.64
CA VAL A 129 -7.74 -0.39 -6.76
C VAL A 129 -8.18 -0.63 -8.20
N GLU A 130 -9.28 -1.35 -8.38
CA GLU A 130 -9.94 -1.52 -9.68
C GLU A 130 -11.34 -0.93 -9.63
N HIS A 131 -11.64 -0.13 -10.66
CA HIS A 131 -12.99 0.25 -11.00
C HIS A 131 -13.49 -0.67 -12.13
N PRO A 132 -14.48 -1.54 -11.87
CA PRO A 132 -15.04 -2.41 -12.89
C PRO A 132 -15.67 -1.57 -14.02
N ALA A 133 -15.48 -2.00 -15.26
CA ALA A 133 -15.95 -1.24 -16.43
C ALA A 133 -17.48 -1.29 -16.63
N ASP A 134 -18.13 -2.33 -16.13
CA ASP A 134 -19.58 -2.56 -16.25
C ASP A 134 -20.38 -1.91 -15.08
N ALA A 135 -19.74 -1.08 -14.25
CA ALA A 135 -20.36 -0.37 -13.15
C ALA A 135 -21.01 0.94 -13.62
N GLU A 136 -22.33 0.93 -13.81
CA GLU A 136 -23.13 2.05 -14.34
C GLU A 136 -23.65 3.03 -13.25
N GLY A 137 -23.59 2.65 -11.97
CA GLY A 137 -24.13 3.44 -10.86
C GLY A 137 -23.11 4.36 -10.18
N PHE A 138 -23.64 5.36 -9.46
CA PHE A 138 -22.87 6.41 -8.79
C PHE A 138 -22.03 5.92 -7.61
N ASN A 139 -22.60 5.05 -6.77
CA ASN A 139 -21.91 4.51 -5.60
C ASN A 139 -21.55 3.04 -5.83
N ASP A 140 -21.08 2.74 -7.02
CA ASP A 140 -20.83 1.38 -7.46
C ASP A 140 -19.62 0.73 -6.77
N PRO A 141 -19.50 -0.60 -6.87
CA PRO A 141 -18.41 -1.32 -6.26
C PRO A 141 -17.05 -0.88 -6.81
N VAL A 142 -16.08 -0.89 -5.91
CA VAL A 142 -14.66 -0.75 -6.12
C VAL A 142 -14.00 -1.99 -5.53
N TYR A 143 -13.05 -2.56 -6.26
CA TYR A 143 -12.31 -3.72 -5.80
C TYR A 143 -10.94 -3.28 -5.30
N LEU A 144 -10.66 -3.56 -4.02
CA LEU A 144 -9.37 -3.35 -3.41
C LEU A 144 -8.65 -4.68 -3.35
N TYR A 145 -7.52 -4.79 -4.05
CA TYR A 145 -6.68 -5.97 -4.04
C TYR A 145 -5.56 -5.81 -3.03
N GLY A 146 -5.24 -6.90 -2.35
CA GLY A 146 -4.20 -6.89 -1.35
C GLY A 146 -4.29 -8.08 -0.42
N THR A 147 -3.88 -7.85 0.81
CA THR A 147 -3.72 -8.93 1.79
C THR A 147 -4.49 -8.64 3.07
N LEU A 148 -5.43 -9.53 3.40
CA LEU A 148 -6.19 -9.49 4.64
C LEU A 148 -5.44 -10.20 5.75
N THR A 149 -5.44 -9.63 6.95
CA THR A 149 -4.89 -10.20 8.18
C THR A 149 -5.95 -10.20 9.26
N GLY A 150 -6.23 -11.36 9.86
CA GLY A 150 -7.21 -11.50 10.93
C GLY A 150 -7.90 -12.87 10.91
N PRO A 151 -9.03 -13.00 11.62
CA PRO A 151 -9.65 -11.99 12.49
C PRO A 151 -8.88 -11.74 13.80
N TRP A 152 -9.05 -10.54 14.36
CA TRP A 152 -8.56 -10.16 15.68
C TRP A 152 -9.69 -9.68 16.61
N PRO A 153 -9.66 -9.99 17.92
CA PRO A 153 -8.73 -10.90 18.58
C PRO A 153 -9.00 -12.36 18.19
N GLY A 154 -7.95 -13.16 18.01
CA GLY A 154 -8.07 -14.57 17.62
C GLY A 154 -6.80 -15.37 17.91
N ASN A 155 -6.95 -16.68 18.13
CA ASN A 155 -5.82 -17.58 18.46
C ASN A 155 -5.01 -18.04 17.24
N ALA A 156 -5.56 -17.84 16.03
CA ALA A 156 -4.94 -18.24 14.77
C ALA A 156 -5.15 -17.12 13.75
N VAL A 157 -4.22 -16.17 13.74
CA VAL A 157 -4.24 -15.03 12.83
C VAL A 157 -3.64 -15.47 11.51
N MET A 158 -4.42 -15.33 10.45
CA MET A 158 -4.03 -15.73 9.12
C MET A 158 -3.91 -14.52 8.22
N ARG A 159 -2.96 -14.61 7.29
CA ARG A 159 -2.74 -13.69 6.19
C ARG A 159 -3.28 -14.34 4.92
N VAL A 160 -4.19 -13.64 4.24
CA VAL A 160 -4.91 -14.17 3.09
C VAL A 160 -4.89 -13.14 1.96
N PRO A 161 -4.19 -13.43 0.84
CA PRO A 161 -4.30 -12.61 -0.38
C PRO A 161 -5.71 -12.68 -0.96
N GLY A 162 -6.22 -11.57 -1.48
CA GLY A 162 -7.55 -11.55 -2.10
C GLY A 162 -8.07 -10.15 -2.41
N GLN A 163 -9.38 -10.08 -2.58
CA GLN A 163 -10.10 -8.90 -3.03
C GLN A 163 -11.15 -8.49 -1.98
N LEU A 164 -11.09 -7.24 -1.52
CA LEU A 164 -12.15 -6.61 -0.73
C LEU A 164 -13.03 -5.77 -1.65
N THR A 165 -14.34 -5.98 -1.60
CA THR A 165 -15.32 -5.20 -2.37
C THR A 165 -16.00 -4.17 -1.48
N VAL A 166 -15.93 -2.90 -1.84
CA VAL A 166 -16.54 -1.76 -1.13
C VAL A 166 -17.16 -0.80 -2.12
N SER A 167 -17.93 0.20 -1.69
CA SER A 167 -18.43 1.23 -2.60
C SER A 167 -17.43 2.39 -2.80
N ARG A 168 -17.58 3.18 -3.87
CA ARG A 168 -16.81 4.43 -4.05
C ARG A 168 -16.93 5.38 -2.85
N GLY A 169 -18.17 5.57 -2.37
CA GLY A 169 -18.48 6.35 -1.18
C GLY A 169 -17.79 5.81 0.07
N ASP A 170 -17.74 4.48 0.27
CA ASP A 170 -17.03 3.88 1.41
C ASP A 170 -15.53 4.22 1.39
N VAL A 171 -14.89 4.20 0.21
CA VAL A 171 -13.46 4.57 0.06
C VAL A 171 -13.24 6.04 0.42
N LEU A 172 -14.04 6.94 -0.16
CA LEU A 172 -13.94 8.38 0.12
C LEU A 172 -14.14 8.65 1.62
N ALA A 173 -15.21 8.13 2.19
CA ALA A 173 -15.55 8.34 3.59
C ALA A 173 -14.53 7.70 4.54
N GLY A 174 -14.06 6.50 4.21
CA GLY A 174 -13.05 5.79 4.99
C GLY A 174 -11.80 6.63 5.20
N PHE A 175 -11.22 7.17 4.12
CA PHE A 175 -10.04 8.03 4.22
C PHE A 175 -10.35 9.40 4.81
N THR A 176 -11.48 10.01 4.44
CA THR A 176 -11.90 11.31 4.99
C THR A 176 -12.07 11.28 6.50
N HIS A 177 -12.70 10.24 7.05
CA HIS A 177 -12.87 10.06 8.49
C HIS A 177 -11.57 9.59 9.15
N GLY A 178 -10.81 8.69 8.53
CA GLY A 178 -9.54 8.18 9.06
C GLY A 178 -8.43 9.23 9.11
N ALA A 179 -8.47 10.27 8.26
CA ALA A 179 -7.41 11.27 8.15
C ALA A 179 -7.13 12.02 9.46
N GLN A 180 -8.13 12.23 10.31
CA GLN A 180 -7.90 12.86 11.61
C GLN A 180 -6.99 12.00 12.49
N ASP A 181 -7.12 10.68 12.38
CA ASP A 181 -6.43 9.67 13.19
C ASP A 181 -5.16 9.14 12.52
N ALA A 182 -4.71 9.78 11.42
CA ALA A 182 -3.49 9.40 10.73
C ALA A 182 -2.28 9.43 11.69
N PHE A 183 -1.44 8.42 11.57
CA PHE A 183 -0.21 8.31 12.37
C PHE A 183 0.79 9.35 11.88
N ARG A 184 1.39 10.11 12.81
CA ARG A 184 2.24 11.26 12.48
C ARG A 184 3.69 10.91 12.77
N TYR A 185 4.55 11.04 11.76
CA TYR A 185 5.98 10.83 11.89
C TYR A 185 6.71 12.16 12.11
N VAL A 186 7.95 12.03 12.57
CA VAL A 186 8.87 13.16 12.70
C VAL A 186 9.00 13.84 11.33
N LYS A 187 8.81 15.16 11.32
CA LYS A 187 9.05 15.99 10.14
C LYS A 187 10.54 15.99 9.81
N ASP A 188 10.87 15.61 8.58
CA ASP A 188 12.22 15.76 8.04
C ASP A 188 12.49 17.24 7.73
N ALA A 189 13.74 17.68 7.86
CA ALA A 189 14.17 19.04 7.54
C ALA A 189 13.89 19.42 6.08
N GLU A 190 13.90 18.43 5.18
CA GLU A 190 13.64 18.61 3.74
C GLU A 190 12.14 18.60 3.38
N SER A 191 11.27 18.14 4.28
CA SER A 191 9.84 18.03 4.00
C SER A 191 9.09 19.32 4.36
N ARG A 192 8.16 19.75 3.50
CA ARG A 192 7.27 20.87 3.79
C ARG A 192 6.28 20.54 4.90
N ASP A 193 5.72 19.33 4.86
CA ASP A 193 4.71 18.83 5.79
C ASP A 193 5.21 17.63 6.60
N ALA A 194 4.63 17.39 7.77
CA ALA A 194 4.94 16.21 8.57
C ALA A 194 4.43 14.95 7.86
N PRO A 195 5.29 13.96 7.58
CA PRO A 195 4.85 12.72 6.95
C PRO A 195 3.82 12.02 7.84
N SER A 196 2.79 11.44 7.23
CA SER A 196 1.75 10.72 7.95
C SER A 196 1.35 9.42 7.25
N ALA A 197 0.99 8.41 8.03
CA ALA A 197 0.37 7.19 7.55
C ALA A 197 -1.14 7.25 7.79
N TYR A 198 -1.88 7.18 6.70
CA TYR A 198 -3.33 7.25 6.63
C TYR A 198 -3.92 5.85 6.50
N HIS A 199 -5.14 5.70 6.96
CA HIS A 199 -5.89 4.46 6.90
C HIS A 199 -7.37 4.76 6.64
N ALA A 200 -8.11 3.74 6.22
CA ALA A 200 -9.54 3.80 6.02
C ALA A 200 -10.22 2.67 6.81
N LEU A 201 -11.22 2.98 7.62
CA LEU A 201 -12.11 1.95 8.16
C LEU A 201 -13.21 1.69 7.13
N LEU A 202 -13.23 0.47 6.59
CA LEU A 202 -14.10 0.03 5.51
C LEU A 202 -15.05 -1.10 5.97
N PRO A 203 -16.23 -1.24 5.34
CA PRO A 203 -17.14 -2.32 5.65
C PRO A 203 -16.65 -3.63 5.02
N GLY A 204 -16.48 -4.67 5.83
CA GLY A 204 -16.26 -6.04 5.35
C GLY A 204 -17.53 -6.89 5.34
N ASP A 205 -18.63 -6.39 5.92
CA ASP A 205 -19.90 -7.11 6.01
C ASP A 205 -21.10 -6.16 5.95
N ARG A 206 -22.30 -6.74 6.02
CA ARG A 206 -23.59 -6.03 6.03
C ARG A 206 -23.80 -5.26 7.34
N ALA A 207 -24.67 -4.26 7.29
CA ALA A 207 -24.99 -3.40 8.42
C ALA A 207 -25.38 -4.17 9.69
N GLU A 208 -26.10 -5.30 9.57
CA GLU A 208 -26.54 -6.07 10.74
C GLU A 208 -25.38 -6.76 11.48
N HIS A 209 -24.32 -7.14 10.76
CA HIS A 209 -23.12 -7.73 11.32
C HIS A 209 -22.18 -6.65 11.85
N LEU A 210 -22.05 -5.55 11.10
CA LEU A 210 -21.31 -4.37 11.53
C LEU A 210 -21.83 -3.87 12.87
N ALA A 211 -23.15 -3.76 13.06
CA ALA A 211 -23.78 -3.31 14.31
C ALA A 211 -23.38 -4.15 15.55
N GLN A 212 -22.92 -5.39 15.34
CA GLN A 212 -22.44 -6.29 16.39
C GLN A 212 -20.93 -6.14 16.64
N GLY A 213 -20.29 -5.17 16.00
CA GLY A 213 -18.85 -4.96 15.99
C GLY A 213 -18.10 -6.04 15.21
N ARG A 214 -18.70 -6.68 14.20
CA ARG A 214 -18.06 -7.70 13.36
C ARG A 214 -17.87 -7.22 11.94
N GLY A 215 -16.87 -7.76 11.24
CA GLY A 215 -16.62 -7.43 9.83
C GLY A 215 -16.07 -6.02 9.60
N LEU A 216 -15.47 -5.38 10.62
CA LEU A 216 -14.78 -4.10 10.48
C LEU A 216 -13.40 -4.33 9.87
N VAL A 217 -13.05 -3.57 8.81
CA VAL A 217 -11.77 -3.73 8.11
C VAL A 217 -10.98 -2.43 8.15
N LEU A 218 -9.88 -2.39 8.90
CA LEU A 218 -8.90 -1.30 8.85
C LEU A 218 -7.98 -1.51 7.65
N THR A 219 -8.06 -0.60 6.69
CA THR A 219 -7.36 -0.67 5.42
C THR A 219 -6.21 0.32 5.37
N TYR A 220 -5.04 -0.15 4.95
CA TYR A 220 -3.80 0.61 4.85
C TYR A 220 -3.26 0.50 3.42
N PRO A 221 -3.18 1.62 2.67
CA PRO A 221 -2.44 1.66 1.42
C PRO A 221 -1.01 1.18 1.61
N ALA A 222 -0.62 0.17 0.83
CA ALA A 222 0.68 -0.45 0.94
C ALA A 222 1.75 0.48 0.34
N VAL A 223 2.82 0.68 1.10
CA VAL A 223 4.00 1.45 0.66
C VAL A 223 5.04 0.48 0.12
N PRO A 224 5.60 0.68 -1.09
CA PRO A 224 6.72 -0.13 -1.59
C PRO A 224 7.90 -0.13 -0.62
N ALA A 225 8.55 -1.29 -0.42
CA ALA A 225 9.64 -1.44 0.54
C ALA A 225 10.80 -0.46 0.27
N GLU A 226 11.02 -0.11 -1.00
CA GLU A 226 12.04 0.83 -1.46
C GLU A 226 11.80 2.26 -0.97
N LEU A 227 10.55 2.60 -0.63
CA LEU A 227 10.16 3.91 -0.11
C LEU A 227 10.08 3.95 1.43
N GLN A 228 10.27 2.81 2.11
CA GLN A 228 10.16 2.69 3.58
C GLN A 228 11.48 3.01 4.29
N ALA A 229 12.23 4.03 3.86
CA ALA A 229 13.55 4.29 4.42
C ALA A 229 13.51 4.72 5.90
N ASN A 230 12.67 5.71 6.22
CA ASN A 230 12.59 6.31 7.57
C ASN A 230 11.20 6.17 8.21
N ASN A 231 10.16 6.04 7.39
CA ASN A 231 8.77 5.90 7.79
C ASN A 231 7.98 5.17 6.69
N VAL A 232 6.71 4.86 6.97
CA VAL A 232 5.77 4.31 5.98
C VAL A 232 4.64 5.30 5.71
N SER A 233 4.99 6.56 5.47
CA SER A 233 4.01 7.56 5.03
C SER A 233 3.45 7.21 3.65
N ASN A 234 2.14 7.37 3.49
CA ASN A 234 1.42 6.87 2.32
C ASN A 234 0.50 7.94 1.69
N GLY A 235 0.80 9.22 1.93
CA GLY A 235 -0.05 10.33 1.49
C GLY A 235 -0.21 10.39 -0.03
N ALA A 236 0.84 10.09 -0.79
CA ALA A 236 0.78 10.03 -2.25
C ALA A 236 -0.11 8.88 -2.75
N GLN A 237 -0.03 7.70 -2.12
CA GLN A 237 -0.89 6.56 -2.44
C GLN A 237 -2.35 6.89 -2.17
N VAL A 238 -2.67 7.52 -1.03
CA VAL A 238 -4.04 7.95 -0.73
C VAL A 238 -4.53 8.99 -1.74
N ALA A 239 -3.72 9.99 -2.09
CA ALA A 239 -4.10 11.00 -3.06
C ALA A 239 -4.41 10.36 -4.43
N ASN A 240 -3.60 9.39 -4.87
CA ASN A 240 -3.86 8.63 -6.10
C ASN A 240 -5.17 7.85 -6.05
N VAL A 241 -5.46 7.18 -4.93
CA VAL A 241 -6.72 6.43 -4.73
C VAL A 241 -7.92 7.35 -4.75
N LEU A 242 -7.89 8.44 -3.97
CA LEU A 242 -8.99 9.41 -3.93
C LEU A 242 -9.20 10.06 -5.29
N HIS A 243 -8.13 10.45 -5.98
CA HIS A 243 -8.20 10.96 -7.34
C HIS A 243 -8.87 9.96 -8.29
N ALA A 244 -8.46 8.68 -8.28
CA ALA A 244 -9.05 7.66 -9.14
C ALA A 244 -10.57 7.48 -8.89
N VAL A 245 -10.97 7.43 -7.62
CA VAL A 245 -12.39 7.33 -7.23
C VAL A 245 -13.18 8.58 -7.68
N LEU A 246 -12.63 9.77 -7.46
CA LEU A 246 -13.26 11.04 -7.84
C LEU A 246 -13.42 11.21 -9.35
N VAL A 247 -12.40 10.82 -10.13
CA VAL A 247 -12.49 10.86 -11.59
C VAL A 247 -13.57 9.89 -12.07
N GLN A 248 -13.63 8.68 -11.53
CA GLN A 248 -14.67 7.72 -11.92
C GLN A 248 -16.08 8.26 -11.58
N LEU A 249 -16.27 8.83 -10.39
CA LEU A 249 -17.54 9.47 -10.00
C LEU A 249 -17.96 10.59 -10.96
N GLN A 250 -17.00 11.40 -11.41
CA GLN A 250 -17.24 12.45 -12.39
C GLN A 250 -17.62 11.90 -13.76
N GLU A 251 -16.91 10.87 -14.24
CA GLU A 251 -17.22 10.19 -15.50
C GLU A 251 -18.65 9.62 -15.48
N ASP A 252 -19.04 8.96 -14.40
CA ASP A 252 -20.39 8.41 -14.23
C ASP A 252 -21.45 9.51 -14.12
N ALA A 253 -21.12 10.64 -13.49
CA ALA A 253 -22.01 11.81 -13.43
C ALA A 253 -22.33 12.38 -14.81
N ARG A 254 -21.33 12.41 -15.69
CA ARG A 254 -21.51 12.84 -17.08
C ARG A 254 -22.28 11.81 -17.90
N ALA A 255 -21.99 10.52 -17.72
CA ALA A 255 -22.58 9.45 -18.53
C ALA A 255 -24.04 9.12 -18.15
N HIS A 256 -24.40 9.22 -16.86
CA HIS A 256 -25.64 8.66 -16.31
C HIS A 256 -26.57 9.71 -15.66
N ASN A 257 -26.52 10.97 -16.10
CA ASN A 257 -27.33 12.08 -15.58
C ASN A 257 -27.20 12.27 -14.06
N GLY A 258 -25.97 12.26 -13.56
CA GLY A 258 -25.67 12.47 -12.15
C GLY A 258 -25.83 13.90 -11.67
N PRO A 259 -25.52 14.16 -10.39
CA PRO A 259 -25.48 15.52 -9.86
C PRO A 259 -24.53 16.40 -10.69
N GLN A 260 -25.06 17.48 -11.27
CA GLN A 260 -24.31 18.39 -12.15
C GLN A 260 -23.04 18.94 -11.48
N ALA A 261 -23.11 19.22 -10.17
CA ALA A 261 -21.96 19.67 -9.38
C ALA A 261 -20.77 18.68 -9.37
N ILE A 262 -21.03 17.37 -9.53
CA ILE A 262 -19.98 16.34 -9.64
C ILE A 262 -19.45 16.29 -11.09
N ALA A 263 -20.35 16.34 -12.08
CA ALA A 263 -20.02 16.29 -13.50
C ALA A 263 -19.12 17.47 -13.94
N GLU A 264 -19.31 18.65 -13.34
CA GLU A 264 -18.59 19.89 -13.68
C GLU A 264 -17.39 20.19 -12.77
N LEU A 265 -17.04 19.28 -11.86
CA LEU A 265 -15.96 19.48 -10.91
C LEU A 265 -14.60 19.68 -11.61
N ASP A 266 -13.86 20.74 -11.25
CA ASP A 266 -12.47 20.90 -11.69
C ASP A 266 -11.57 20.01 -10.82
N LEU A 267 -11.26 18.81 -11.32
CA LEU A 267 -10.48 17.82 -10.59
C LEU A 267 -8.98 18.07 -10.75
N PRO A 268 -8.23 18.30 -9.64
CA PRO A 268 -6.78 18.32 -9.69
C PRO A 268 -6.22 16.91 -9.85
N VAL A 269 -4.95 16.80 -10.21
CA VAL A 269 -4.21 15.52 -10.27
C VAL A 269 -3.35 15.33 -9.04
N ALA A 270 -3.16 14.08 -8.63
CA ALA A 270 -2.30 13.74 -7.50
C ALA A 270 -0.79 13.89 -7.81
N SER A 271 -0.40 13.73 -9.07
CA SER A 271 0.95 14.04 -9.55
C SER A 271 0.86 14.65 -10.94
N ARG A 272 1.27 15.92 -11.06
CA ARG A 272 1.30 16.59 -12.36
C ARG A 272 2.36 15.99 -13.27
N ALA A 273 3.49 15.56 -12.72
CA ALA A 273 4.53 14.89 -13.49
C ALA A 273 4.01 13.60 -14.17
N MET A 274 3.22 12.79 -13.45
CA MET A 274 2.61 11.59 -14.03
C MET A 274 1.55 11.94 -15.08
N ALA A 275 0.72 12.96 -14.84
CA ALA A 275 -0.27 13.41 -15.83
C ALA A 275 0.39 13.90 -17.12
N ILE A 276 1.51 14.63 -17.02
CA ILE A 276 2.32 15.05 -18.16
C ILE A 276 2.89 13.83 -18.90
N ALA A 277 3.49 12.89 -18.17
CA ALA A 277 4.05 11.68 -18.78
C ALA A 277 2.98 10.86 -19.52
N GLU A 278 1.76 10.75 -18.97
CA GLU A 278 0.66 10.07 -19.63
C GLU A 278 0.22 10.79 -20.93
N LEU A 279 0.17 12.12 -20.91
CA LEU A 279 -0.11 12.92 -22.11
C LEU A 279 1.00 12.78 -23.16
N GLU A 280 2.26 12.76 -22.74
CA GLU A 280 3.40 12.53 -23.65
C GLU A 280 3.36 11.16 -24.31
N VAL A 281 2.99 10.11 -23.57
CA VAL A 281 2.76 8.76 -24.10
C VAL A 281 1.60 8.75 -25.10
N LYS A 282 0.55 9.56 -24.86
CA LYS A 282 -0.57 9.77 -25.80
C LYS A 282 -0.21 10.62 -27.01
N GLY A 283 1.05 11.07 -27.14
CA GLY A 283 1.54 11.82 -28.29
C GLY A 283 1.40 13.34 -28.17
N PHE A 284 1.19 13.86 -26.97
CA PHE A 284 1.17 15.30 -26.72
C PHE A 284 2.57 15.84 -26.38
N GLU A 285 2.76 17.14 -26.61
CA GLU A 285 3.87 17.94 -26.11
C GLU A 285 3.29 18.96 -25.12
N VAL A 286 3.79 18.98 -23.89
CA VAL A 286 3.29 19.88 -22.85
C VAL A 286 4.11 21.16 -22.82
N LYS A 287 3.44 22.31 -22.94
CA LYS A 287 4.01 23.65 -22.82
C LYS A 287 3.28 24.41 -21.70
N GLY A 288 3.92 24.48 -20.53
CA GLY A 288 3.31 25.08 -19.35
C GLY A 288 2.09 24.28 -18.87
N ASP A 289 0.90 24.88 -19.03
CA ASP A 289 -0.39 24.28 -18.63
C ASP A 289 -1.20 23.70 -19.79
N ILE A 290 -0.66 23.68 -20.99
CA ILE A 290 -1.36 23.24 -22.21
C ILE A 290 -0.58 22.10 -22.85
N ALA A 291 -1.28 21.02 -23.17
CA ALA A 291 -0.78 19.89 -23.92
C ALA A 291 -1.29 20.00 -25.36
N ILE A 292 -0.36 20.07 -26.31
CA ILE A 292 -0.63 20.23 -27.74
C ILE A 292 -0.26 18.92 -28.45
N PRO A 293 -1.08 18.37 -29.35
CA PRO A 293 -0.73 17.17 -30.10
C PRO A 293 0.59 17.37 -30.87
N ARG A 294 1.51 16.40 -30.77
CA ARG A 294 2.77 16.47 -31.52
C ARG A 294 2.46 16.40 -33.03
N PRO A 295 3.06 17.27 -33.86
CA PRO A 295 2.87 17.20 -35.29
C PRO A 295 3.42 15.87 -35.82
N THR A 296 2.54 15.00 -36.32
CA THR A 296 2.92 13.73 -36.94
C THR A 296 3.75 14.02 -38.20
N LYS A 297 5.06 13.71 -38.16
CA LYS A 297 5.95 13.77 -39.32
C LYS A 297 5.64 12.61 -40.28
N GLY A 298 4.61 12.74 -41.12
CA GLY A 298 4.34 11.73 -42.14
C GLY A 298 3.12 11.99 -43.04
N GLY A 299 3.38 12.43 -44.28
CA GLY A 299 2.49 12.28 -45.45
C GLY A 299 1.09 12.91 -45.39
N LEU A 300 0.39 12.93 -46.52
CA LEU A 300 -0.99 13.44 -46.66
C LEU A 300 -1.99 12.73 -45.73
N VAL A 301 -1.71 11.49 -45.31
CA VAL A 301 -2.55 10.70 -44.38
C VAL A 301 -2.39 11.17 -42.92
N GLY A 302 -1.20 11.63 -42.51
CA GLY A 302 -0.99 12.19 -41.16
C GLY A 302 -1.66 13.55 -40.95
N LYS A 303 -1.91 14.30 -42.02
CA LYS A 303 -2.65 15.58 -41.94
C LYS A 303 -4.14 15.40 -41.63
N LEU A 304 -4.74 14.28 -42.05
CA LEU A 304 -6.14 13.96 -41.73
C LEU A 304 -6.33 13.42 -40.30
N ALA A 305 -5.33 12.72 -39.76
CA ALA A 305 -5.31 12.32 -38.35
C ALA A 305 -5.10 13.51 -37.40
N GLY A 306 -4.24 14.48 -37.76
CA GLY A 306 -4.00 15.68 -36.97
C GLY A 306 -5.18 16.67 -36.90
N TRP A 307 -6.10 16.63 -37.88
CA TRP A 307 -7.29 17.49 -37.89
C TRP A 307 -8.40 16.99 -36.94
N LEU A 308 -8.37 15.70 -36.57
CA LEU A 308 -9.27 15.12 -35.57
C LEU A 308 -8.74 15.23 -34.13
N GLN A 309 -7.46 15.57 -33.94
CA GLN A 309 -6.79 15.65 -32.63
C GLN A 309 -6.43 17.08 -32.23
N SER A 310 -6.97 18.10 -32.91
CA SER A 310 -6.62 19.52 -32.71
C SER A 310 -7.09 20.12 -31.37
N GLU A 311 -7.51 19.30 -30.43
CA GLU A 311 -8.00 19.76 -29.13
C GLU A 311 -6.81 19.96 -28.18
N GLU A 312 -6.51 21.22 -27.88
CA GLU A 312 -5.57 21.58 -26.81
C GLU A 312 -6.13 21.10 -25.48
N VAL A 313 -5.36 20.30 -24.74
CA VAL A 313 -5.79 19.76 -23.45
C VAL A 313 -5.10 20.54 -22.33
N ARG A 314 -5.87 21.13 -21.41
CA ARG A 314 -5.32 21.75 -20.21
C ARG A 314 -4.80 20.66 -19.27
N VAL A 315 -3.55 20.78 -18.84
CA VAL A 315 -2.96 19.88 -17.85
C VAL A 315 -3.45 20.30 -16.46
N PRO A 316 -4.18 19.44 -15.72
CA PRO A 316 -4.70 19.81 -14.40
C PRO A 316 -3.59 20.11 -13.40
N ARG A 317 -3.87 21.00 -12.45
CA ARG A 317 -2.91 21.35 -11.40
C ARG A 317 -2.69 20.18 -10.45
N GLU A 318 -1.50 20.12 -9.86
CA GLU A 318 -1.24 19.22 -8.74
C GLU A 318 -1.94 19.73 -7.48
N ALA A 319 -2.52 18.82 -6.70
CA ALA A 319 -3.08 19.13 -5.38
C ALA A 319 -2.48 18.25 -4.29
N PRO A 320 -2.26 18.78 -3.07
CA PRO A 320 -1.83 17.97 -1.94
C PRO A 320 -3.01 17.15 -1.39
N LEU A 321 -2.71 16.07 -0.66
CA LEU A 321 -3.72 15.18 -0.07
C LEU A 321 -4.83 15.88 0.73
N PRO A 322 -4.56 16.91 1.57
CA PRO A 322 -5.63 17.61 2.30
C PRO A 322 -6.74 18.14 1.40
N GLU A 323 -6.39 18.59 0.19
CA GLU A 323 -7.36 19.09 -0.77
C GLU A 323 -8.27 17.98 -1.31
N PHE A 324 -7.70 16.81 -1.63
CA PHE A 324 -8.48 15.63 -2.02
C PHE A 324 -9.42 15.17 -0.90
N LEU A 325 -9.01 15.29 0.38
CA LEU A 325 -9.86 14.97 1.52
C LEU A 325 -11.04 15.95 1.66
N GLU A 326 -10.85 17.25 1.39
CA GLU A 326 -11.93 18.23 1.37
C GLU A 326 -12.88 18.04 0.18
N LEU A 327 -12.34 17.76 -1.01
CA LEU A 327 -13.13 17.39 -2.18
C LEU A 327 -13.98 16.14 -1.88
N SER A 328 -13.38 15.13 -1.25
CA SER A 328 -14.09 13.91 -0.84
C SER A 328 -15.24 14.23 0.11
N ARG A 329 -15.04 15.08 1.14
CA ARG A 329 -16.14 15.53 2.03
C ARG A 329 -17.27 16.20 1.28
N SER A 330 -16.92 17.10 0.35
CA SER A 330 -17.90 17.86 -0.43
C SER A 330 -18.71 16.93 -1.34
N ILE A 331 -18.05 15.95 -1.97
CA ILE A 331 -18.69 14.99 -2.88
C ILE A 331 -19.56 14.00 -2.13
N LEU A 332 -19.13 13.50 -0.97
CA LEU A 332 -19.95 12.60 -0.15
C LEU A 332 -21.31 13.22 0.21
N ALA A 333 -21.38 14.54 0.43
CA ALA A 333 -22.64 15.23 0.70
C ALA A 333 -23.58 15.33 -0.52
N LEU A 334 -23.05 15.12 -1.73
CA LEU A 334 -23.79 15.16 -3.00
C LEU A 334 -24.18 13.77 -3.50
N LEU A 335 -23.65 12.70 -2.91
CA LEU A 335 -23.95 11.33 -3.33
C LEU A 335 -25.40 10.95 -2.97
N PRO A 336 -26.21 10.47 -3.93
CA PRO A 336 -27.57 10.03 -3.66
C PRO A 336 -27.61 8.92 -2.60
N GLY A 337 -28.44 9.09 -1.57
CA GLY A 337 -28.62 8.09 -0.51
C GLY A 337 -27.46 7.99 0.49
N TRP A 338 -26.50 8.93 0.47
CA TRP A 338 -25.41 8.99 1.42
C TRP A 338 -25.77 9.81 2.68
N PRO A 339 -25.32 9.42 3.90
CA PRO A 339 -24.61 8.18 4.21
C PRO A 339 -25.54 6.97 4.19
N THR A 340 -25.03 5.85 3.66
CA THR A 340 -25.74 4.57 3.66
C THR A 340 -25.95 4.08 5.09
N GLU A 341 -26.85 3.12 5.30
CA GLU A 341 -27.00 2.45 6.60
C GLU A 341 -25.71 1.73 7.02
N THR A 342 -25.05 1.06 6.07
CA THR A 342 -23.74 0.41 6.28
C THR A 342 -22.71 1.41 6.81
N GLU A 343 -22.58 2.58 6.17
CA GLU A 343 -21.65 3.62 6.61
C GLU A 343 -22.01 4.16 8.00
N ARG A 344 -23.28 4.51 8.24
CA ARG A 344 -23.72 5.03 9.55
C ARG A 344 -23.40 4.06 10.67
N THR A 345 -23.69 2.77 10.44
CA THR A 345 -23.39 1.70 11.40
C THR A 345 -21.89 1.56 11.60
N LEU A 346 -21.09 1.51 10.52
CA LEU A 346 -19.64 1.41 10.61
C LEU A 346 -19.02 2.56 11.42
N ARG A 347 -19.46 3.80 11.20
CA ARG A 347 -18.94 4.98 11.92
C ARG A 347 -19.36 5.03 13.38
N ALA A 348 -20.46 4.40 13.78
CA ALA A 348 -20.86 4.30 15.17
C ALA A 348 -19.84 3.53 16.04
N HIS A 349 -18.99 2.71 15.43
CA HIS A 349 -17.94 1.96 16.14
C HIS A 349 -16.64 2.76 16.37
N VAL A 350 -16.52 3.96 15.80
CA VAL A 350 -15.37 4.83 16.02
C VAL A 350 -15.69 5.82 17.12
N LEU A 351 -15.05 5.64 18.27
CA LEU A 351 -15.24 6.48 19.44
C LEU A 351 -14.00 7.36 19.63
N ALA A 352 -14.23 8.62 20.02
CA ALA A 352 -13.13 9.48 20.45
C ALA A 352 -12.35 8.82 21.59
N GLY A 353 -11.02 8.94 21.53
CA GLY A 353 -10.16 8.61 22.66
C GLY A 353 -10.50 9.52 23.82
N LYS A 354 -10.90 8.93 24.96
CA LYS A 354 -11.08 9.67 26.21
C LYS A 354 -9.89 9.35 27.12
N LEU A 355 -9.38 10.37 27.80
CA LEU A 355 -8.49 10.14 28.94
C LEU A 355 -9.38 9.62 30.08
N SER A 356 -9.42 8.30 30.27
CA SER A 356 -10.20 7.72 31.38
C SER A 356 -9.64 8.28 32.70
N PRO A 357 -10.49 8.81 33.61
CA PRO A 357 -10.05 9.32 34.90
C PRO A 357 -9.31 8.22 35.66
N GLY A 358 -8.04 8.45 35.99
CA GLY A 358 -7.22 7.47 36.73
C GLY A 358 -6.37 6.54 35.88
N THR A 359 -6.37 6.66 34.54
CA THR A 359 -5.34 6.00 33.72
C THR A 359 -4.00 6.65 34.05
N PRO A 360 -2.96 5.90 34.47
CA PRO A 360 -1.66 6.51 34.68
C PRO A 360 -1.22 7.11 33.35
N VAL A 361 -1.08 8.44 33.32
CA VAL A 361 -0.27 9.10 32.29
C VAL A 361 1.11 8.46 32.46
N HIS A 362 1.48 7.57 31.53
CA HIS A 362 2.84 7.08 31.49
C HIS A 362 3.72 8.31 31.30
N ARG A 363 4.31 8.78 32.40
CA ARG A 363 5.33 9.82 32.37
C ARG A 363 6.38 9.30 31.41
N VAL A 364 6.58 10.05 30.33
CA VAL A 364 7.72 9.94 29.43
C VAL A 364 8.94 9.81 30.33
N SER A 365 9.45 8.59 30.45
CA SER A 365 10.69 8.37 31.17
C SER A 365 11.78 8.98 30.29
N PRO A 366 12.73 9.73 30.87
CA PRO A 366 13.83 10.28 30.09
C PRO A 366 14.53 9.15 29.32
N PRO A 367 15.03 9.40 28.10
CA PRO A 367 15.65 8.38 27.29
C PRO A 367 16.73 7.65 28.09
N ARG A 368 16.54 6.34 28.27
CA ARG A 368 17.50 5.48 28.95
C ARG A 368 18.78 5.45 28.11
N ALA A 369 19.93 5.61 28.75
CA ALA A 369 21.23 5.52 28.10
C ALA A 369 21.35 4.23 27.25
N PRO A 370 22.01 4.30 26.09
CA PRO A 370 22.09 3.17 25.16
C PRO A 370 22.71 1.97 25.85
N GLN A 371 21.98 0.86 25.91
CA GLN A 371 22.58 -0.43 26.23
C GLN A 371 23.37 -0.92 25.00
N PRO A 372 24.52 -1.60 25.21
CA PRO A 372 25.28 -2.15 24.10
C PRO A 372 24.41 -3.15 23.31
N PRO A 373 24.49 -3.14 21.97
CA PRO A 373 23.68 -4.03 21.14
C PRO A 373 23.99 -5.50 21.49
N ALA A 374 22.95 -6.27 21.78
CA ALA A 374 23.06 -7.72 21.81
C ALA A 374 23.49 -8.21 20.41
N ALA A 375 24.51 -9.06 20.36
CA ALA A 375 24.97 -9.65 19.11
C ALA A 375 23.82 -10.47 18.48
N LEU A 376 23.29 -9.99 17.36
CA LEU A 376 22.30 -10.69 16.57
C LEU A 376 22.96 -11.97 16.02
N PRO A 377 22.33 -13.16 16.15
CA PRO A 377 22.80 -14.34 15.46
C PRO A 377 22.73 -14.12 13.93
N PRO A 378 23.63 -14.75 13.15
CA PRO A 378 23.60 -14.63 11.69
C PRO A 378 22.25 -15.09 11.14
N ARG A 379 21.58 -14.17 10.43
CA ARG A 379 20.26 -14.38 9.82
C ARG A 379 20.35 -15.51 8.80
N LEU A 380 19.40 -16.45 8.88
CA LEU A 380 19.10 -17.33 7.76
C LEU A 380 18.56 -16.47 6.61
N PRO A 381 18.94 -16.75 5.35
CA PRO A 381 18.41 -16.03 4.21
C PRO A 381 16.89 -16.22 4.14
N THR A 382 16.17 -15.11 4.24
CA THR A 382 14.72 -15.05 4.04
C THR A 382 14.40 -15.46 2.61
N PRO A 383 13.35 -16.26 2.36
CA PRO A 383 12.89 -16.54 1.00
C PRO A 383 12.58 -15.22 0.29
N PRO A 384 12.91 -15.08 -1.02
CA PRO A 384 12.54 -13.88 -1.76
C PRO A 384 11.02 -13.69 -1.75
N ALA A 385 10.57 -12.45 -1.62
CA ALA A 385 9.18 -12.08 -1.81
C ALA A 385 8.72 -12.60 -3.18
N ARG A 386 7.73 -13.51 -3.18
CA ARG A 386 7.16 -14.04 -4.43
C ARG A 386 6.44 -12.92 -5.16
N SER A 387 6.62 -12.87 -6.47
CA SER A 387 6.01 -11.88 -7.36
C SER A 387 4.48 -11.91 -7.25
N SER A 388 3.90 -10.73 -7.46
CA SER A 388 2.50 -10.34 -7.45
C SER A 388 1.63 -10.97 -8.56
N ASP A 389 1.93 -12.20 -8.99
CA ASP A 389 1.28 -12.80 -10.16
C ASP A 389 -0.18 -13.19 -9.88
N TRP A 390 -0.54 -13.42 -8.60
CA TRP A 390 -1.90 -13.79 -8.19
C TRP A 390 -2.94 -12.68 -8.46
N MET A 391 -2.53 -11.40 -8.48
CA MET A 391 -3.47 -10.32 -8.76
C MET A 391 -3.95 -10.36 -10.22
N ASN A 392 -3.10 -10.85 -11.14
CA ASN A 392 -3.47 -10.99 -12.54
C ASN A 392 -4.59 -12.02 -12.71
N ASP A 393 -4.65 -13.07 -11.88
CA ASP A 393 -5.71 -14.08 -11.94
C ASP A 393 -7.11 -13.46 -11.70
N PHE A 394 -7.22 -12.49 -10.79
CA PHE A 394 -8.46 -11.74 -10.58
C PHE A 394 -8.75 -10.78 -11.75
N LEU A 395 -7.75 -10.04 -12.22
CA LEU A 395 -7.91 -9.11 -13.33
C LEU A 395 -8.35 -9.84 -14.61
N ASP A 396 -7.77 -11.01 -14.88
CA ASP A 396 -8.12 -11.86 -16.01
C ASP A 396 -9.54 -12.44 -15.86
N ALA A 397 -9.96 -12.78 -14.64
CA ALA A 397 -11.33 -13.21 -14.37
C ALA A 397 -12.38 -12.10 -14.60
N HIS A 398 -12.01 -10.84 -14.40
CA HIS A 398 -12.84 -9.67 -14.71
C HIS A 398 -12.79 -9.27 -16.19
N ALA A 399 -11.71 -9.62 -16.91
CA ALA A 399 -11.55 -9.32 -18.32
C ALA A 399 -12.46 -10.20 -19.21
N ARG A 400 -13.64 -9.68 -19.58
CA ARG A 400 -14.51 -10.33 -20.57
C ARG A 400 -14.03 -10.05 -22.00
N PRO A 401 -13.95 -11.07 -22.88
CA PRO A 401 -13.61 -10.85 -24.29
C PRO A 401 -14.59 -9.86 -24.96
N GLY A 402 -14.09 -8.70 -25.36
CA GLY A 402 -14.87 -7.66 -26.03
C GLY A 402 -15.54 -6.62 -25.13
N ALA A 403 -15.38 -6.72 -23.80
CA ALA A 403 -15.86 -5.69 -22.86
C ALA A 403 -14.86 -4.53 -22.73
N ALA A 404 -15.34 -3.40 -22.19
CA ALA A 404 -14.50 -2.27 -21.84
C ALA A 404 -13.46 -2.66 -20.78
N LYS A 405 -12.25 -2.09 -20.86
CA LYS A 405 -11.18 -2.41 -19.92
C LYS A 405 -11.42 -1.73 -18.57
N PRO A 406 -11.24 -2.43 -17.44
CA PRO A 406 -11.37 -1.80 -16.13
C PRO A 406 -10.27 -0.76 -15.90
N ARG A 407 -10.56 0.23 -15.05
CA ARG A 407 -9.59 1.26 -14.67
C ARG A 407 -8.86 0.84 -13.40
N ILE A 408 -7.53 0.75 -13.50
CA ILE A 408 -6.68 0.22 -12.42
C ILE A 408 -5.77 1.33 -11.88
N THR A 409 -5.71 1.44 -10.56
CA THR A 409 -4.78 2.31 -9.84
C THR A 409 -3.89 1.46 -8.94
N GLN A 410 -2.59 1.39 -9.24
CA GLN A 410 -1.62 0.66 -8.43
C GLN A 410 -1.05 1.56 -7.32
N MET A 411 -0.94 1.01 -6.10
CA MET A 411 -0.29 1.67 -4.96
C MET A 411 1.20 1.29 -4.84
N LYS A 412 1.55 0.11 -5.35
CA LYS A 412 2.94 -0.33 -5.56
C LYS A 412 3.28 -0.28 -7.06
N PRO A 413 4.39 0.36 -7.48
CA PRO A 413 4.85 0.24 -8.85
C PRO A 413 5.12 -1.24 -9.15
N GLN A 414 4.52 -1.78 -10.21
CA GLN A 414 4.89 -3.11 -10.71
C GLN A 414 6.38 -3.10 -11.04
N ALA A 415 7.13 -4.07 -10.51
CA ALA A 415 8.52 -4.27 -10.90
C ALA A 415 8.55 -4.37 -12.43
N ALA A 416 9.41 -3.57 -13.07
CA ALA A 416 9.53 -3.56 -14.52
C ALA A 416 9.62 -5.00 -15.05
N PRO A 417 8.89 -5.36 -16.13
CA PRO A 417 8.97 -6.69 -16.69
C PRO A 417 10.44 -7.02 -16.91
N ARG A 418 10.89 -8.16 -16.36
CA ARG A 418 12.25 -8.63 -16.61
C ARG A 418 12.44 -8.63 -18.12
N PRO A 419 13.53 -8.02 -18.64
CA PRO A 419 13.80 -8.10 -20.07
C PRO A 419 13.78 -9.57 -20.46
N ALA A 420 13.01 -9.90 -21.51
CA ALA A 420 12.91 -11.25 -22.04
C ALA A 420 14.33 -11.84 -22.18
N PRO A 421 14.54 -13.14 -21.91
CA PRO A 421 15.85 -13.75 -22.07
C PRO A 421 16.31 -13.48 -23.50
N VAL A 422 17.36 -12.67 -23.60
CA VAL A 422 17.95 -12.28 -24.88
C VAL A 422 18.33 -13.58 -25.61
N PRO A 423 17.85 -13.82 -26.84
CA PRO A 423 18.28 -14.98 -27.59
C PRO A 423 19.80 -14.92 -27.73
N ALA A 424 20.46 -16.03 -27.38
CA ALA A 424 21.91 -16.16 -27.31
C ALA A 424 22.58 -15.48 -28.52
N LYS A 425 23.29 -14.38 -28.26
CA LYS A 425 24.13 -13.73 -29.26
C LYS A 425 25.58 -14.23 -29.16
N PRO A 426 26.29 -14.39 -30.30
CA PRO A 426 27.63 -14.97 -30.39
C PRO A 426 28.72 -14.05 -29.77
N PRO A 427 29.98 -14.52 -29.67
CA PRO A 427 30.92 -14.00 -28.70
C PRO A 427 31.35 -12.55 -28.97
N SER A 428 31.13 -11.72 -27.95
CA SER A 428 32.06 -10.70 -27.43
C SER A 428 33.00 -10.04 -28.47
N SER A 429 32.56 -8.92 -29.06
CA SER A 429 33.48 -7.85 -29.42
C SER A 429 33.56 -6.87 -28.23
N LYS A 430 34.77 -6.69 -27.69
CA LYS A 430 35.03 -5.74 -26.60
C LYS A 430 34.65 -4.33 -27.04
N ALA A 431 33.82 -3.66 -26.25
CA ALA A 431 33.48 -2.26 -26.45
C ALA A 431 34.72 -1.38 -26.19
N ALA A 432 34.96 -0.42 -27.08
CA ALA A 432 36.16 0.41 -27.14
C ALA A 432 36.46 1.28 -25.90
N TRP A 433 35.55 1.36 -24.94
CA TRP A 433 35.74 2.09 -23.67
C TRP A 433 36.47 1.26 -22.59
N GLN A 434 36.58 -0.06 -22.76
CA GLN A 434 37.34 -0.92 -21.83
C GLN A 434 38.86 -0.94 -22.11
N SER A 435 39.31 -0.22 -23.14
CA SER A 435 40.72 -0.05 -23.49
C SER A 435 41.44 0.95 -22.57
N ASP A 436 40.71 1.88 -21.97
CA ASP A 436 41.29 3.01 -21.21
C ASP A 436 41.66 2.64 -19.76
N PHE A 437 41.23 1.46 -19.28
CA PHE A 437 41.51 0.97 -17.93
C PHE A 437 42.31 -0.34 -17.91
N ALA A 438 42.87 -0.75 -19.05
CA ALA A 438 43.80 -1.87 -19.10
C ALA A 438 45.13 -1.45 -18.46
N ALA A 439 45.32 -1.81 -17.20
CA ALA A 439 46.59 -1.71 -16.50
C ALA A 439 47.69 -2.42 -17.31
N ASN A 440 48.74 -1.67 -17.68
CA ASN A 440 49.93 -2.22 -18.34
C ASN A 440 50.57 -3.29 -17.43
N PRO A 441 50.74 -4.54 -17.88
CA PRO A 441 51.54 -5.51 -17.14
C PRO A 441 53.03 -5.15 -17.24
N PRO A 442 53.83 -5.39 -16.18
CA PRO A 442 55.26 -5.10 -16.18
C PRO A 442 56.00 -6.05 -17.13
N ALA A 443 56.73 -5.49 -18.09
CA ALA A 443 57.54 -6.25 -19.04
C ALA A 443 58.83 -6.79 -18.39
N ARG A 444 59.12 -8.08 -18.61
CA ARG A 444 60.42 -8.71 -18.35
C ARG A 444 61.48 -8.21 -19.36
N PRO A 445 62.78 -8.23 -19.00
CA PRO A 445 63.79 -7.44 -19.71
C PRO A 445 64.56 -8.17 -20.84
N ALA A 446 65.16 -7.31 -21.68
CA ALA A 446 66.38 -7.44 -22.51
C ALA A 446 66.21 -7.75 -24.02
N PRO A 447 67.15 -7.33 -24.92
CA PRO A 447 68.26 -6.37 -24.78
C PRO A 447 68.39 -5.31 -25.93
N LYS A 448 69.11 -4.22 -25.59
CA LYS A 448 69.87 -3.22 -26.39
C LYS A 448 69.71 -3.19 -27.93
N GLN A 449 69.38 -2.01 -28.48
CA GLN A 449 70.30 -1.20 -29.32
C GLN A 449 69.75 0.19 -29.68
N GLN A 450 70.63 1.19 -29.47
CA GLN A 450 70.87 2.42 -30.24
C GLN A 450 69.86 3.59 -30.26
N GLU A 451 70.17 4.56 -29.40
CA GLU A 451 70.33 6.01 -29.68
C GLU A 451 69.91 6.56 -31.06
N LYS A 452 68.98 7.54 -31.01
CA LYS A 452 69.15 8.88 -31.63
C LYS A 452 68.11 9.87 -31.08
N LYS A 453 68.59 10.90 -30.37
CA LYS A 453 67.99 12.24 -30.12
C LYS A 453 67.88 12.99 -31.48
N ALA A 454 67.04 13.97 -31.80
CA ALA A 454 66.09 14.91 -31.17
C ALA A 454 65.28 15.60 -32.34
N PRO A 455 64.74 16.83 -32.26
CA PRO A 455 63.73 17.46 -31.38
C PRO A 455 62.56 18.12 -32.19
N VAL A 456 61.37 18.38 -31.60
CA VAL A 456 60.53 19.54 -31.96
C VAL A 456 59.71 20.03 -30.74
N THR A 457 59.64 21.34 -30.61
CA THR A 457 59.13 22.25 -29.56
C THR A 457 57.58 22.33 -29.42
N PRO A 458 57.08 22.97 -28.33
CA PRO A 458 55.68 22.91 -27.88
C PRO A 458 54.83 24.12 -28.31
N GLY A 459 53.50 23.93 -28.40
CA GLY A 459 52.56 25.05 -28.31
C GLY A 459 51.19 24.81 -28.93
N LYS A 460 50.17 24.61 -28.08
CA LYS A 460 48.92 25.42 -27.99
C LYS A 460 47.89 24.74 -27.08
N LYS A 461 47.35 25.50 -26.13
CA LYS A 461 46.20 25.14 -25.28
C LYS A 461 44.91 25.17 -26.13
N PRO A 462 43.93 24.27 -25.91
CA PRO A 462 42.60 24.33 -26.53
C PRO A 462 41.62 25.29 -25.85
N ASP A 463 40.72 25.86 -26.66
CA ASP A 463 39.85 27.04 -26.49
C ASP A 463 38.68 27.01 -25.48
N TRP A 464 38.57 26.06 -24.54
CA TRP A 464 37.38 26.03 -23.65
C TRP A 464 37.52 26.82 -22.34
N MET A 465 38.61 27.59 -22.18
CA MET A 465 38.94 28.29 -20.93
C MET A 465 38.64 29.81 -20.96
N ASN A 466 37.78 30.29 -21.87
CA ASN A 466 37.56 31.73 -22.07
C ASN A 466 36.19 32.31 -21.69
N ASP A 467 35.17 31.55 -21.27
CA ASP A 467 33.81 32.11 -21.08
C ASP A 467 33.26 32.02 -19.63
N PHE A 468 34.11 32.12 -18.60
CA PHE A 468 33.67 32.20 -17.19
C PHE A 468 34.10 33.49 -16.46
N GLU A 469 34.28 34.59 -17.19
CA GLU A 469 34.36 35.93 -16.58
C GLU A 469 33.28 36.84 -17.20
N ASP A 470 32.11 36.89 -16.54
CA ASP A 470 31.41 38.12 -16.15
C ASP A 470 30.45 37.85 -14.97
#